data_AF-A0A7X8QWZ9-F1
#
_entry.id   AF-A0A7X8QWZ9-F1
#
_cell.length_a   1.000
_cell.length_b   1.000
_cell.length_c   1.000
_cell.angle_alpha   90.00
_cell.angle_beta   90.00
_cell.angle_gamma   90.00
#
_symmetry.space_group_name_H-M   'P 1'
#
loop_
_entity.id
_entity.type
_entity.pdbx_description
1 polymer ?
#
loop_
_entity_poly.entity_id
_entity_poly.type
_entity_poly.pdbx_seq_one_letter_code
_entity_poly.pdbx_strand_id
1 'polypeptide(L)'
;MHNIDDNSQNFLEKAGLRFAALTAKWFPDAFVFALLGIMVTFLLGFAIGASPLDMAVQGGKAFWSLVPFTMQMAMVIIGGYVVASAPPVYHVMQKLARIPKTPRMAVAFVALFSMLTSLLSWGFSLIFSGLLVRELARRVKGMDYRAAGAAAYLGLGAVWAFGLSSSAALLMATPSAIPQAL
;
A
#
# COMPACT_ATOMS: atom_id res chain seq x y z
N MET A 1 1.36 -27.60 3.97
CA MET A 1 2.69 -27.23 3.46
C MET A 1 2.96 -28.07 2.22
N HIS A 2 2.78 -27.49 1.04
CA HIS A 2 3.07 -28.16 -0.23
C HIS A 2 4.57 -28.02 -0.46
N ASN A 3 5.28 -29.14 -0.49
CA ASN A 3 6.72 -29.21 -0.72
C ASN A 3 6.97 -28.83 -2.19
N ILE A 4 7.33 -27.58 -2.46
CA ILE A 4 7.78 -27.16 -3.79
C ILE A 4 9.23 -27.61 -3.89
N ASP A 5 9.51 -28.52 -4.82
CA ASP A 5 10.84 -29.03 -5.09
C ASP A 5 11.85 -27.88 -5.23
N ASP A 6 12.82 -27.82 -4.31
CA ASP A 6 13.89 -26.79 -4.21
C ASP A 6 14.81 -26.75 -5.47
N ASN A 7 14.60 -27.70 -6.38
CA ASN A 7 15.44 -27.94 -7.56
C ASN A 7 14.93 -27.28 -8.86
N SER A 8 13.73 -26.67 -8.87
CA SER A 8 13.18 -25.98 -10.07
C SER A 8 13.21 -24.45 -10.01
N GLN A 9 13.68 -23.86 -8.90
CA GLN A 9 13.64 -22.41 -8.70
C GLN A 9 14.81 -21.70 -9.38
N ASN A 10 14.50 -20.71 -10.22
CA ASN A 10 15.50 -19.88 -10.88
C ASN A 10 16.26 -19.01 -9.87
N PHE A 11 17.48 -18.58 -10.22
CA PHE A 11 18.33 -17.76 -9.35
C PHE A 11 17.61 -16.55 -8.73
N LEU A 12 16.82 -15.83 -9.54
CA LEU A 12 16.04 -14.66 -9.08
C LEU A 12 15.00 -15.03 -8.02
N GLU A 13 14.37 -16.19 -8.17
CA GLU A 13 13.38 -16.66 -7.21
C GLU A 13 14.04 -17.01 -5.87
N LYS A 14 15.20 -17.69 -5.92
CA LYS A 14 16.00 -18.02 -4.73
C LYS A 14 16.51 -16.76 -4.03
N ALA A 15 17.01 -15.79 -4.79
CA ALA A 15 17.43 -14.50 -4.25
C ALA A 15 16.26 -13.78 -3.58
N GLY A 16 15.11 -13.69 -4.26
CA GLY A 16 13.90 -13.07 -3.72
C GLY A 16 13.41 -13.73 -2.44
N LEU A 17 13.44 -15.07 -2.35
CA LEU A 17 13.10 -15.81 -1.12
C LEU A 17 14.07 -15.51 0.02
N ARG A 18 15.38 -15.45 -0.27
CA ARG A 18 16.39 -15.12 0.75
C ARG A 18 16.20 -13.71 1.29
N PHE A 19 15.98 -12.73 0.42
CA PHE A 19 15.67 -11.36 0.86
C PHE A 19 14.39 -11.31 1.69
N ALA A 20 13.31 -11.97 1.25
CA ALA A 20 12.07 -12.03 2.01
C ALA A 20 12.28 -12.66 3.40
N ALA A 21 13.06 -13.74 3.51
CA ALA A 21 13.36 -14.40 4.78
C ALA A 21 14.22 -13.52 5.71
N LEU A 22 15.22 -12.82 5.16
CA LEU A 22 16.03 -11.85 5.89
C LEU A 22 15.17 -10.71 6.44
N THR A 23 14.36 -10.09 5.58
CA THR A 23 13.47 -8.99 5.96
C THR A 23 12.44 -9.47 6.99
N ALA A 24 11.77 -10.60 6.78
CA ALA A 24 10.78 -11.10 7.73
C ALA A 24 11.37 -11.41 9.12
N LYS A 25 12.66 -11.75 9.20
CA LYS A 25 13.34 -12.03 10.47
C LYS A 25 13.83 -10.77 11.19
N TRP A 26 14.32 -9.78 10.44
CA TRP A 26 15.07 -8.65 11.01
C TRP A 26 14.39 -7.30 10.88
N PHE A 27 13.39 -7.16 10.01
CA PHE A 27 12.75 -5.88 9.77
C PHE A 27 11.89 -5.52 10.99
N PRO A 28 12.23 -4.45 11.73
CA PRO A 28 11.49 -4.07 12.92
C PRO A 28 10.06 -3.66 12.59
N ASP A 29 9.18 -3.79 13.57
CA ASP A 29 7.82 -3.25 13.45
C ASP A 29 7.86 -1.72 13.22
N ALA A 30 6.94 -1.22 12.40
CA ALA A 30 6.86 0.21 12.08
C ALA A 30 6.72 1.09 13.34
N PHE A 31 6.08 0.58 14.39
CA PHE A 31 5.95 1.25 15.69
C PHE A 31 7.31 1.50 16.36
N VAL A 32 8.27 0.58 16.21
CA VAL A 32 9.63 0.75 16.75
C VAL A 32 10.30 1.96 16.13
N PHE A 33 10.19 2.12 14.80
CA PHE A 33 10.73 3.29 14.11
C PHE A 33 10.04 4.59 14.52
N ALA A 34 8.72 4.56 14.73
CA ALA A 34 8.00 5.73 15.23
C ALA A 34 8.49 6.15 16.62
N LEU A 35 8.66 5.20 17.55
CA LEU A 35 9.17 5.46 18.90
C LEU A 35 10.61 5.96 18.88
N LEU A 36 11.47 5.36 18.04
CA LEU A 36 12.83 5.83 17.81
C LEU A 36 12.85 7.26 17.27
N GLY A 37 11.96 7.58 16.32
CA GLY A 37 11.81 8.94 15.79
C GLY A 37 11.44 9.95 16.88
N ILE A 38 10.53 9.59 17.79
CA ILE A 38 10.18 10.41 18.96
C ILE A 38 11.43 10.61 19.83
N MET A 39 12.13 9.53 20.21
CA MET A 39 13.35 9.62 21.02
C MET A 39 14.40 10.53 20.37
N VAL A 40 14.71 10.32 19.10
CA VAL A 40 15.70 11.13 18.37
C VAL A 40 15.27 12.59 18.33
N THR A 41 14.00 12.87 18.06
CA THR A 41 13.47 14.24 18.04
C THR A 41 13.63 14.91 19.40
N PHE A 42 13.34 14.19 20.49
CA PHE A 42 13.51 14.71 21.85
C PHE A 42 14.98 14.97 22.20
N LEU A 43 15.87 14.03 21.89
CA LEU A 43 17.31 14.18 22.11
C LEU A 43 17.90 15.37 21.33
N LEU A 44 17.50 15.53 20.07
CA LEU A 44 17.93 16.67 19.25
C LEU A 44 17.40 17.99 19.81
N GLY A 45 16.16 18.05 20.28
CA GLY A 45 15.62 19.25 20.92
C GLY A 45 16.35 19.60 22.22
N PHE A 46 16.71 18.61 23.04
CA PHE A 46 17.54 18.85 24.22
C PHE A 46 18.94 19.35 23.86
N ALA A 47 19.55 18.80 22.80
CA ALA A 47 20.87 19.23 22.34
C ALA A 47 20.92 20.70 21.89
N ILE A 48 19.80 21.26 21.40
CA ILE A 48 19.67 22.67 21.03
C ILE A 48 19.11 23.56 22.16
N GLY A 49 18.96 23.01 23.38
CA GLY A 49 18.52 23.76 24.56
C GLY A 49 17.01 23.99 24.65
N ALA A 50 16.18 23.20 23.96
CA ALA A 50 14.73 23.33 24.07
C ALA A 50 14.22 22.88 25.45
N SER A 51 13.22 23.60 25.96
CA SER A 51 12.56 23.33 27.24
C SER A 51 11.86 21.96 27.23
N PRO A 52 12.17 21.04 28.17
CA PRO A 52 11.55 19.71 28.20
C PRO A 52 10.03 19.73 28.35
N LEU A 53 9.51 20.69 29.13
CA LEU A 53 8.08 20.86 29.32
C LEU A 53 7.39 21.30 28.03
N ASP A 54 7.97 22.26 27.32
CA ASP A 54 7.39 22.76 26.06
C ASP A 54 7.41 21.67 24.98
N MET A 55 8.51 20.91 24.89
CA MET A 55 8.61 19.77 23.98
C MET A 55 7.56 18.69 24.30
N ALA A 56 7.35 18.36 25.57
CA ALA A 56 6.34 17.39 25.97
C ALA A 56 4.92 17.86 25.63
N VAL A 57 4.60 19.13 25.92
CA VAL A 57 3.29 19.72 25.60
C VAL A 57 3.06 19.76 24.09
N GLN A 58 4.06 20.16 23.32
CA GLN A 58 3.95 20.30 21.86
C GLN A 58 3.90 18.94 21.17
N GLY A 59 4.70 17.98 21.63
CA GLY A 59 4.64 16.58 21.19
C GLY A 59 3.28 15.95 21.46
N GLY A 60 2.70 16.18 22.65
CA GLY A 60 1.35 15.73 22.99
C GLY A 60 0.29 16.34 22.07
N LYS A 61 0.33 17.66 21.85
CA LYS A 61 -0.58 18.35 20.91
C LYS A 61 -0.47 17.79 19.49
N ALA A 62 0.76 17.58 19.01
CA ALA A 62 1.00 17.00 17.69
C ALA A 62 0.44 15.57 17.60
N PHE A 63 0.64 14.72 18.61
CA PHE A 63 0.07 13.38 18.65
C PHE A 63 -1.46 13.40 18.51
N TRP A 64 -2.15 14.22 19.30
CA TRP A 64 -3.61 14.32 19.25
C TRP A 64 -4.12 14.91 17.92
N SER A 65 -3.33 15.77 17.26
CA SER A 65 -3.66 16.30 15.93
C SER A 65 -3.66 15.24 14.82
N LEU A 66 -3.00 14.09 15.04
CA LEU A 66 -2.97 12.99 14.08
C LEU A 66 -4.21 12.08 14.18
N VAL A 67 -5.02 12.21 15.23
CA VAL A 67 -6.20 11.35 15.43
C VAL A 67 -7.23 11.50 14.29
N PRO A 68 -7.62 12.72 13.85
CA PRO A 68 -8.54 12.88 12.73
C PRO A 68 -7.99 12.26 11.44
N PHE A 69 -6.70 12.46 11.15
CA PHE A 69 -6.04 11.85 9.99
C PHE A 69 -6.06 10.33 10.06
N THR A 70 -5.73 9.77 11.22
CA THR A 70 -5.74 8.31 11.44
C THR A 70 -7.15 7.74 11.27
N MET A 71 -8.16 8.43 11.79
CA MET A 71 -9.57 8.04 11.62
C MET A 71 -10.00 8.08 10.16
N GLN A 72 -9.62 9.13 9.41
CA GLN A 72 -9.88 9.21 7.97
C GLN A 72 -9.26 8.03 7.22
N MET A 73 -7.99 7.71 7.51
CA MET A 73 -7.29 6.58 6.87
C MET A 73 -7.91 5.23 7.23
N ALA A 74 -8.32 5.04 8.50
CA ALA A 74 -9.02 3.85 8.94
C ALA A 74 -10.36 3.67 8.20
N MET A 75 -11.14 4.75 8.06
CA MET A 75 -12.41 4.73 7.32
C MET A 75 -12.22 4.45 5.84
N VAL A 76 -11.16 4.97 5.21
CA VAL A 76 -10.83 4.66 3.81
C VAL A 76 -10.56 3.17 3.63
N ILE A 77 -9.77 2.55 4.52
CA ILE A 77 -9.43 1.13 4.44
C ILE A 77 -10.66 0.26 4.71
N ILE A 78 -11.37 0.52 5.81
CA ILE A 78 -12.57 -0.25 6.20
C ILE A 78 -13.65 -0.10 5.14
N GLY A 79 -13.95 1.13 4.72
CA GLY A 79 -14.94 1.43 3.68
C GLY A 79 -14.58 0.77 2.36
N GLY A 80 -13.31 0.85 1.93
CA GLY A 80 -12.83 0.17 0.74
C GLY A 80 -13.02 -1.35 0.82
N TYR A 81 -12.76 -1.96 1.99
CA TYR A 81 -12.95 -3.40 2.20
C TYR A 81 -14.42 -3.80 2.21
N VAL A 82 -15.27 -3.04 2.88
CA VAL A 82 -16.73 -3.26 2.91
C VAL A 82 -17.29 -3.18 1.48
N VAL A 83 -16.91 -2.17 0.69
CA VAL A 83 -17.33 -2.04 -0.71
C VAL A 83 -16.81 -3.21 -1.55
N ALA A 84 -15.52 -3.56 -1.43
CA ALA A 84 -14.92 -4.64 -2.21
C ALA A 84 -15.53 -6.02 -1.90
N SER A 85 -15.94 -6.24 -0.65
CA SER A 85 -16.58 -7.47 -0.20
C SER A 85 -18.09 -7.53 -0.46
N ALA A 86 -18.72 -6.41 -0.83
CA ALA A 86 -20.14 -6.37 -1.14
C ALA A 86 -20.49 -7.28 -2.32
N PRO A 87 -21.64 -7.98 -2.29
CA PRO A 87 -22.01 -8.93 -3.34
C PRO A 87 -21.92 -8.35 -4.76
N PRO A 88 -22.43 -7.15 -5.07
CA PRO A 88 -22.36 -6.62 -6.44
C PRO A 88 -20.93 -6.48 -6.95
N VAL A 89 -20.02 -5.97 -6.12
CA VAL A 89 -18.61 -5.77 -6.47
C VAL A 89 -17.90 -7.10 -6.63
N TYR A 90 -18.16 -8.05 -5.72
CA TYR A 90 -17.62 -9.40 -5.82
C TYR A 90 -18.02 -10.10 -7.12
N HIS A 91 -19.27 -9.95 -7.58
CA HIS A 91 -19.70 -10.48 -8.88
C HIS A 91 -18.95 -9.85 -10.06
N VAL A 92 -18.67 -8.55 -10.01
CA VAL A 92 -17.84 -7.87 -11.03
C VAL A 92 -16.43 -8.45 -11.02
N MET A 93 -15.81 -8.60 -9.85
CA MET A 93 -14.47 -9.20 -9.74
C MET A 93 -14.43 -10.62 -10.29
N GLN A 94 -15.46 -11.43 -10.03
CA GLN A 94 -15.56 -12.78 -10.60
C GLN A 94 -15.69 -12.79 -12.13
N LYS A 95 -16.36 -11.79 -12.71
CA LYS A 95 -16.46 -11.64 -14.17
C LYS A 95 -15.10 -11.23 -14.75
N LEU A 96 -14.44 -10.24 -14.15
CA LEU A 96 -13.10 -9.80 -14.56
C LEU A 96 -12.08 -10.94 -14.49
N ALA A 97 -12.16 -11.78 -13.46
CA ALA A 97 -11.30 -12.95 -13.29
C ALA A 97 -11.51 -14.06 -14.36
N ARG A 98 -12.49 -13.93 -15.26
CA ARG A 98 -12.65 -14.84 -16.43
C ARG A 98 -11.85 -14.40 -17.65
N ILE A 99 -11.35 -13.16 -17.67
CA ILE A 99 -10.64 -12.59 -18.81
C ILE A 99 -9.29 -13.28 -19.04
N PRO A 100 -8.38 -13.34 -18.04
CA PRO A 100 -7.08 -13.97 -18.26
C PRO A 100 -7.20 -15.51 -18.32
N LYS A 101 -6.63 -16.10 -19.37
CA LYS A 101 -6.66 -17.55 -19.61
C LYS A 101 -5.35 -18.27 -19.31
N THR A 102 -4.25 -17.53 -19.15
CA THR A 102 -2.91 -18.09 -18.91
C THR A 102 -2.26 -17.47 -17.67
N PRO A 103 -1.33 -18.17 -16.99
CA PRO A 103 -0.63 -17.66 -15.81
C PRO A 103 0.02 -16.29 -16.01
N ARG A 104 0.74 -16.10 -17.13
CA ARG A 104 1.41 -14.82 -17.45
C ARG A 104 0.39 -13.69 -17.66
N MET A 105 -0.69 -13.98 -18.38
CA MET A 105 -1.77 -13.02 -18.62
C MET A 105 -2.46 -12.65 -17.31
N ALA A 106 -2.63 -13.57 -16.37
CA ALA A 106 -3.22 -13.29 -15.07
C ALA A 106 -2.37 -12.30 -14.26
N VAL A 107 -1.05 -12.48 -14.18
CA VAL A 107 -0.15 -11.54 -13.50
C VAL A 107 -0.14 -10.17 -14.16
N ALA A 108 -0.05 -10.11 -15.50
CA ALA A 108 -0.10 -8.86 -16.25
C ALA A 108 -1.45 -8.13 -16.08
N PHE A 109 -2.55 -8.88 -16.03
CA PHE A 109 -3.88 -8.35 -15.81
C PHE A 109 -4.02 -7.76 -14.41
N VAL A 110 -3.48 -8.41 -13.38
CA VAL A 110 -3.42 -7.86 -12.02
C VAL A 110 -2.61 -6.57 -11.97
N ALA A 111 -1.45 -6.53 -12.64
CA ALA A 111 -0.63 -5.32 -12.72
C ALA A 111 -1.42 -4.14 -13.32
N LEU A 112 -2.03 -4.36 -14.49
CA LEU A 112 -2.84 -3.35 -15.16
C LEU A 112 -4.02 -2.90 -14.30
N PHE A 113 -4.76 -3.85 -13.74
CA PHE A 113 -5.90 -3.57 -12.88
C PHE A 113 -5.49 -2.76 -11.64
N SER A 114 -4.38 -3.13 -11.00
CA SER A 114 -3.82 -2.41 -9.84
C SER A 114 -3.48 -0.97 -10.19
N MET A 115 -2.80 -0.72 -11.31
CA MET A 115 -2.48 0.63 -11.76
C MET A 115 -3.73 1.45 -12.08
N LEU A 116 -4.69 0.89 -12.85
CA LEU A 116 -5.92 1.60 -13.21
C LEU A 116 -6.77 1.96 -11.98
N THR A 117 -6.95 1.02 -11.06
CA THR A 117 -7.69 1.27 -9.82
C THR A 117 -6.95 2.25 -8.91
N SER A 118 -5.62 2.28 -8.94
CA SER A 118 -4.81 3.23 -8.18
C SER A 118 -4.92 4.67 -8.69
N LEU A 119 -5.16 4.87 -9.98
CA LEU A 119 -5.43 6.20 -10.53
C LEU A 119 -6.76 6.78 -10.02
N LEU A 120 -7.71 5.91 -9.65
CA LEU A 120 -8.94 6.34 -8.99
C LEU A 120 -8.70 6.60 -7.51
N SER A 121 -8.20 5.58 -6.81
CA SER A 121 -7.87 5.66 -5.38
C SER A 121 -6.78 4.65 -5.03
N TRP A 122 -5.72 5.14 -4.41
CA TRP A 122 -4.64 4.30 -3.90
C TRP A 122 -5.16 3.22 -2.93
N GLY A 123 -6.17 3.54 -2.12
CA GLY A 123 -6.78 2.60 -1.17
C GLY A 123 -7.60 1.50 -1.87
N PHE A 124 -8.32 1.86 -2.94
CA PHE A 124 -9.06 0.87 -3.73
C PHE A 124 -8.14 -0.10 -4.45
N SER A 125 -7.02 0.40 -4.99
CA SER A 125 -6.03 -0.46 -5.66
C SER A 125 -5.59 -1.63 -4.80
N LEU A 126 -5.19 -1.37 -3.54
CA LEU A 126 -4.69 -2.40 -2.63
C LEU A 126 -5.76 -3.48 -2.37
N ILE A 127 -6.98 -3.05 -2.06
CA ILE A 127 -8.06 -3.94 -1.62
C ILE A 127 -8.60 -4.76 -2.80
N PHE A 128 -8.92 -4.10 -3.92
CA PHE A 128 -9.53 -4.76 -5.07
C PHE A 128 -8.52 -5.66 -5.79
N SER A 129 -7.26 -5.25 -5.90
CA SER A 129 -6.23 -6.08 -6.54
C SER A 129 -5.95 -7.34 -5.73
N GLY A 130 -5.91 -7.26 -4.39
CA GLY A 130 -5.79 -8.43 -3.53
C GLY A 130 -6.95 -9.41 -3.70
N LEU A 131 -8.18 -8.91 -3.79
CA LEU A 131 -9.35 -9.73 -4.07
C LEU A 131 -9.28 -10.39 -5.45
N LEU A 132 -8.88 -9.64 -6.48
CA LEU A 132 -8.71 -10.14 -7.84
C LEU A 132 -7.64 -11.24 -7.90
N VAL A 133 -6.50 -11.06 -7.23
CA VAL A 133 -5.44 -12.09 -7.11
C VAL A 133 -6.02 -13.36 -6.49
N ARG A 134 -6.81 -13.25 -5.41
CA ARG A 134 -7.46 -14.39 -4.77
C ARG A 134 -8.43 -15.11 -5.71
N GLU A 135 -9.20 -14.38 -6.51
CA GLU A 135 -10.08 -14.99 -7.52
C GLU A 135 -9.31 -15.69 -8.63
N LEU A 136 -8.25 -15.06 -9.13
CA LEU A 136 -7.43 -15.62 -10.21
C LEU A 136 -6.65 -16.85 -9.77
N ALA A 137 -6.14 -16.87 -8.54
CA ALA A 137 -5.43 -18.02 -7.98
C ALA A 137 -6.30 -19.29 -7.93
N ARG A 138 -7.61 -19.13 -7.77
CA ARG A 138 -8.57 -20.24 -7.77
C ARG A 138 -8.95 -20.71 -9.17
N ARG A 139 -8.77 -19.86 -10.19
CA ARG A 139 -9.25 -20.12 -11.57
C ARG A 139 -8.13 -20.50 -12.54
N VAL A 140 -6.99 -19.81 -12.46
CA VAL A 140 -5.86 -19.99 -13.37
C VAL A 140 -4.86 -20.94 -12.70
N LYS A 141 -4.94 -22.23 -13.05
CA LYS A 141 -3.98 -23.24 -12.57
C LYS A 141 -2.56 -22.86 -12.99
N GLY A 142 -1.62 -22.95 -12.05
CA GLY A 142 -0.22 -22.61 -12.28
C GLY A 142 0.10 -21.11 -12.28
N MET A 143 -0.83 -20.26 -11.85
CA MET A 143 -0.52 -18.85 -11.59
C MET A 143 0.43 -18.74 -10.39
N ASP A 144 1.56 -18.05 -10.58
CA ASP A 144 2.47 -17.72 -9.49
C ASP A 144 1.80 -16.65 -8.60
N TYR A 145 1.41 -17.08 -7.39
CA TYR A 145 0.75 -16.23 -6.41
C TYR A 145 1.66 -15.12 -5.90
N ARG A 146 2.97 -15.33 -5.84
CA ARG A 146 3.96 -14.36 -5.38
C ARG A 146 4.13 -13.27 -6.43
N ALA A 147 4.24 -13.65 -7.70
CA ALA A 147 4.30 -12.70 -8.80
C ALA A 147 3.00 -11.89 -8.94
N ALA A 148 1.83 -12.54 -8.77
CA ALA A 148 0.55 -11.85 -8.77
C ALA A 148 0.41 -10.90 -7.58
N GLY A 149 0.88 -11.29 -6.39
CA GLY A 149 0.95 -10.41 -5.22
C GLY A 149 1.83 -9.20 -5.46
N ALA A 150 3.03 -9.39 -6.02
CA ALA A 150 3.91 -8.28 -6.39
C ALA A 150 3.28 -7.35 -7.43
N ALA A 151 2.61 -7.92 -8.45
CA ALA A 151 1.87 -7.16 -9.46
C ALA A 151 0.74 -6.32 -8.86
N ALA A 152 0.06 -6.81 -7.82
CA ALA A 152 -0.99 -6.08 -7.12
C ALA A 152 -0.48 -4.82 -6.41
N TYR A 153 0.83 -4.74 -6.10
CA TYR A 153 1.45 -3.56 -5.51
C TYR A 153 1.89 -2.50 -6.54
N LEU A 154 1.86 -2.78 -7.84
CA LEU A 154 2.34 -1.84 -8.86
C LEU A 154 1.52 -0.54 -8.91
N GLY A 155 0.23 -0.57 -8.59
CA GLY A 155 -0.57 0.64 -8.44
C GLY A 155 0.01 1.59 -7.41
N LEU A 156 0.28 1.10 -6.20
CA LEU A 156 0.91 1.87 -5.13
C LEU A 156 2.37 2.22 -5.44
N GLY A 157 3.11 1.31 -6.07
CA GLY A 157 4.54 1.49 -6.35
C GLY A 157 4.85 2.42 -7.53
N ALA A 158 3.90 2.65 -8.45
CA ALA A 158 4.18 3.36 -9.70
C ALA A 158 3.29 4.58 -9.93
N VAL A 159 1.96 4.46 -9.80
CA VAL A 159 1.03 5.46 -10.38
C VAL A 159 0.13 6.16 -9.36
N TRP A 160 0.15 5.73 -8.09
CA TRP A 160 -0.75 6.24 -7.05
C TRP A 160 -0.76 7.77 -6.90
N ALA A 161 0.40 8.41 -7.06
CA ALA A 161 0.54 9.86 -6.92
C ALA A 161 0.07 10.64 -8.16
N PHE A 162 -0.19 9.97 -9.29
CA PHE A 162 -0.68 10.57 -10.54
C PHE A 162 -2.20 10.46 -10.71
N GLY A 163 -2.88 9.85 -9.74
CA GLY A 163 -4.32 9.65 -9.79
C GLY A 163 -5.13 10.92 -9.56
N LEU A 164 -6.45 10.80 -9.83
CA LEU A 164 -7.44 11.85 -9.55
C LEU A 164 -7.52 12.20 -8.05
N SER A 165 -7.10 11.28 -7.19
CA SER A 165 -7.05 11.42 -5.73
C SER A 165 -5.69 11.92 -5.20
N SER A 166 -4.81 12.43 -6.07
CA SER A 166 -3.53 13.00 -5.67
C SER A 166 -3.71 14.30 -4.89
N SER A 167 -3.48 14.26 -3.58
CA SER A 167 -3.61 15.43 -2.69
C SER A 167 -2.68 16.57 -3.09
N ALA A 168 -1.45 16.27 -3.51
CA ALA A 168 -0.50 17.28 -3.98
C ALA A 168 -0.99 17.99 -5.25
N ALA A 169 -1.48 17.23 -6.25
CA ALA A 169 -2.02 17.80 -7.48
C ALA A 169 -3.28 18.64 -7.21
N LEU A 170 -4.17 18.15 -6.33
CA LEU A 170 -5.38 18.87 -5.93
C LEU A 170 -5.06 20.17 -5.18
N LEU A 171 -4.06 20.17 -4.28
CA LEU A 171 -3.62 21.38 -3.58
C LEU A 171 -3.06 22.42 -4.56
N MET A 172 -2.29 22.00 -5.55
CA MET A 172 -1.76 22.90 -6.59
C MET A 172 -2.84 23.46 -7.53
N ALA A 173 -3.99 22.79 -7.61
CA ALA A 173 -5.15 23.25 -8.37
C ALA A 173 -6.08 24.17 -7.56
N THR A 174 -5.73 24.53 -6.32
CA THR A 174 -6.51 25.48 -5.52
C THR A 174 -6.20 26.94 -5.91
N PRO A 175 -7.19 27.86 -5.82
CA PRO A 175 -6.94 29.28 -6.09
C PRO A 175 -5.83 29.88 -5.21
N SER A 176 -5.68 29.40 -3.97
CA SER A 176 -4.62 29.81 -3.04
C SER A 176 -3.21 29.43 -3.48
N ALA A 177 -3.06 28.46 -4.39
CA ALA A 177 -1.77 28.06 -4.93
C ALA A 177 -1.36 28.86 -6.19
N ILE A 178 -2.27 29.65 -6.76
CA ILE A 178 -2.00 30.51 -7.91
C ILE A 178 -1.38 31.83 -7.40
N PRO A 179 -0.16 32.22 -7.83
CA PRO A 179 0.40 33.52 -7.49
C PRO A 179 -0.58 34.62 -7.91
N GLN A 180 -0.74 35.67 -7.08
CA GLN A 180 -1.48 36.85 -7.52
C GLN A 180 -0.88 37.34 -8.83
N ALA A 181 -1.72 37.44 -9.87
CA ALA A 181 -1.28 37.94 -11.17
C ALA A 181 -0.56 39.27 -10.98
N LEU A 182 0.66 39.38 -11.53
CA LEU A 182 1.40 40.64 -11.62
C LEU A 182 0.60 41.67 -12.42
#